data_AF-A0AA39M961-F1
#
_entry.id   AF-A0AA39M961-F1
#
_cell.length_a   1.000
_cell.length_b   1.000
_cell.length_c   1.000
_cell.angle_alpha   90.00
_cell.angle_beta   90.00
_cell.angle_gamma   90.00
#
_symmetry.space_group_name_H-M   'P 1'
#
loop_
_entity.id
_entity.type
_entity.pdbx_description
1 polymer ?
#
loop_
_entity_poly.entity_id
_entity_poly.type
_entity_poly.pdbx_seq_one_letter_code
_entity_poly.pdbx_strand_id
1 'polypeptide(L)'
;MQFRLVTNAGGVKEWIMIEVQGSLQCDGDMSGLLAGNLAWRKSTGEPLLLIGHLMLEGKMVMLDKPLGVLRPGTPDSPSEVTAVAVVRKKILFKQRPRPIVAAGSVMS
;
A
#
# COMPACT_ATOMS: atom_id res chain seq x y z
N MET A 1 14.65 -13.81 -22.66
CA MET A 1 15.19 -13.07 -21.50
C MET A 1 15.08 -14.00 -20.30
N GLN A 2 16.22 -14.40 -19.72
CA GLN A 2 16.28 -15.37 -18.62
C GLN A 2 16.90 -14.66 -17.42
N PHE A 3 16.22 -14.68 -16.27
CA PHE A 3 16.71 -14.09 -15.02
C PHE A 3 16.91 -15.20 -14.00
N ARG A 4 17.94 -15.05 -13.17
CA ARG A 4 18.14 -15.96 -12.05
C ARG A 4 17.33 -15.44 -10.86
N LEU A 5 16.34 -16.21 -10.44
CA LEU A 5 15.61 -15.91 -9.21
C LEU A 5 16.44 -16.38 -8.01
N VAL A 6 16.71 -15.47 -7.09
CA VAL A 6 17.40 -15.76 -5.83
C VAL A 6 16.47 -15.45 -4.65
N THR A 7 16.48 -16.29 -3.62
CA THR A 7 15.73 -16.04 -2.39
C THR A 7 16.57 -15.21 -1.43
N ASN A 8 15.99 -14.19 -0.80
CA ASN A 8 16.69 -13.42 0.22
C ASN A 8 17.12 -14.32 1.40
N ALA A 9 18.30 -14.07 1.99
CA ALA A 9 18.84 -14.82 3.13
C ALA A 9 17.91 -14.83 4.36
N GLY A 10 17.09 -13.79 4.53
CA GLY A 10 16.06 -13.71 5.57
C GLY A 10 14.73 -14.41 5.24
N GLY A 11 14.66 -15.18 4.16
CA GLY A 11 13.43 -15.79 3.65
C GLY A 11 12.52 -14.80 2.91
N VAL A 12 11.40 -15.31 2.40
CA VAL A 12 10.39 -14.52 1.69
C VAL A 12 9.30 -14.10 2.67
N LYS A 13 9.14 -12.79 2.88
CA LYS A 13 8.14 -12.25 3.81
C LYS A 13 6.75 -12.26 3.18
N GLU A 14 5.72 -12.25 4.02
CA GLU A 14 4.35 -11.94 3.56
C GLU A 14 4.10 -10.44 3.71
N TRP A 15 3.75 -9.78 2.60
CA TRP A 15 3.38 -8.37 2.57
C TRP A 15 1.91 -8.20 2.23
N ILE A 16 1.35 -7.06 2.63
CA ILE A 16 0.03 -6.63 2.20
C ILE A 16 0.16 -5.50 1.20
N MET A 17 -0.62 -5.55 0.12
CA MET A 17 -0.66 -4.48 -0.87
C MET A 17 -1.75 -3.47 -0.52
N ILE A 18 -1.47 -2.19 -0.70
CA ILE A 18 -2.48 -1.13 -0.64
C ILE A 18 -2.74 -0.67 -2.08
N GLU A 19 -4.00 -0.75 -2.52
CA GLU A 19 -4.43 -0.35 -3.85
C GLU A 19 -5.43 0.80 -3.72
N VAL A 20 -5.13 1.93 -4.37
CA VAL A 20 -5.97 3.13 -4.37
C VAL A 20 -6.37 3.44 -5.81
N GLN A 21 -7.66 3.67 -6.05
CA GLN A 21 -8.16 4.10 -7.36
C GLN A 21 -7.96 5.61 -7.53
N GLY A 22 -7.00 6.00 -8.37
CA GLY A 22 -6.65 7.39 -8.66
C GLY A 22 -5.14 7.60 -8.64
N SER A 23 -4.72 8.86 -8.47
CA SER A 23 -3.31 9.23 -8.32
C SER A 23 -3.07 9.83 -6.93
N LEU A 24 -1.99 9.41 -6.28
CA LEU A 24 -1.44 10.15 -5.14
C LEU A 24 -0.61 11.31 -5.68
N GLN A 25 -0.88 12.51 -5.16
CA GLN A 25 -0.17 13.73 -5.54
C GLN A 25 0.53 14.31 -4.32
N CYS A 26 1.77 14.72 -4.50
CA CYS A 26 2.59 15.39 -3.51
C CYS A 26 3.45 16.42 -4.24
N ASP A 27 3.60 17.61 -3.64
CA ASP A 27 4.51 18.63 -4.16
C ASP A 27 5.93 18.27 -3.75
N GLY A 28 6.67 17.63 -4.66
CA GLY A 28 8.08 17.26 -4.46
C GLY A 28 8.32 15.76 -4.21
N ASP A 29 9.41 15.45 -3.51
CA ASP A 29 9.79 14.07 -3.20
C ASP A 29 8.95 13.50 -2.05
N MET A 30 8.43 12.30 -2.24
CA MET A 30 7.62 11.58 -1.23
C MET A 30 8.48 10.71 -0.30
N SER A 31 9.78 10.59 -0.56
CA SER A 31 10.69 9.74 0.20
C SER A 31 10.76 10.17 1.67
N GLY A 32 10.45 9.25 2.58
CA GLY A 32 10.46 9.49 4.02
C GLY A 32 9.27 10.29 4.54
N LEU A 33 8.35 10.74 3.68
CA LEU A 33 7.14 11.44 4.12
C LEU A 33 6.10 10.46 4.66
N LEU A 34 5.32 10.94 5.64
CA LEU A 34 4.13 10.22 6.10
C LEU A 34 3.07 10.25 4.98
N ALA A 35 2.89 9.12 4.31
CA ALA A 35 1.92 8.99 3.22
C ALA A 35 0.46 9.14 3.70
N GLY A 36 0.17 8.75 4.95
CA GLY A 36 -1.17 8.82 5.54
C GLY A 36 -1.31 7.93 6.77
N ASN A 37 -2.52 7.94 7.35
CA ASN A 37 -2.86 7.10 8.49
C ASN A 37 -3.82 5.99 8.05
N LEU A 38 -3.45 4.74 8.33
CA LEU A 38 -4.30 3.57 8.12
C LEU A 38 -4.89 3.13 9.46
N ALA A 39 -6.22 3.07 9.53
CA ALA A 39 -6.96 2.64 10.71
C ALA A 39 -8.01 1.58 10.34
N TRP A 40 -8.56 0.90 11.35
CA TRP A 40 -9.67 -0.04 11.18
C TRP A 40 -10.90 0.48 11.91
N ARG A 41 -12.04 0.51 11.22
CA ARG A 41 -13.31 0.88 11.82
C ARG A 41 -13.69 -0.17 12.85
N LYS A 42 -13.82 0.21 14.12
CA LYS A 42 -14.08 -0.72 15.22
C LYS A 42 -15.37 -1.54 15.04
N SER A 43 -16.41 -0.96 14.43
CA SER A 43 -17.70 -1.62 14.25
C SER A 43 -17.74 -2.62 13.11
N THR A 44 -17.09 -2.33 11.97
CA THR A 44 -17.17 -3.17 10.76
C THR A 44 -15.89 -3.92 10.45
N GLY A 45 -14.76 -3.55 11.06
CA GLY A 45 -13.43 -4.05 10.71
C GLY A 45 -12.92 -3.55 9.36
N GLU A 46 -13.61 -2.60 8.73
CA GLU A 46 -13.20 -2.07 7.43
C GLU A 46 -12.01 -1.09 7.58
N PRO A 47 -11.01 -1.18 6.69
CA PRO A 47 -9.88 -0.26 6.71
C PRO A 47 -10.29 1.14 6.24
N LEU A 48 -9.76 2.15 6.92
CA LEU A 48 -9.91 3.57 6.64
C LEU A 48 -8.52 4.15 6.40
N LEU A 49 -8.34 4.86 5.29
CA LEU A 49 -7.08 5.52 4.95
C LEU A 49 -7.29 7.03 4.92
N LEU A 50 -6.55 7.75 5.75
CA LEU A 50 -6.54 9.19 5.82
C LEU A 50 -5.28 9.73 5.14
N ILE A 51 -5.44 10.49 4.05
CA ILE A 51 -4.35 11.14 3.30
C ILE A 51 -4.68 12.62 3.18
N GLY A 52 -3.86 13.48 3.77
CA GLY A 52 -4.20 14.90 3.92
C GLY A 52 -5.55 15.07 4.62
N HIS A 53 -6.49 15.75 3.96
CA HIS A 53 -7.86 15.96 4.44
C HIS A 53 -8.88 14.95 3.88
N LEU A 54 -8.42 13.94 3.14
CA LEU A 54 -9.28 12.95 2.50
C LEU A 54 -9.34 11.67 3.34
N MET A 55 -10.54 11.12 3.47
CA MET A 55 -10.80 9.79 4.01
C MET A 55 -11.24 8.85 2.88
N LEU A 56 -10.57 7.71 2.78
CA LEU A 56 -10.93 6.62 1.88
C LEU A 56 -11.40 5.43 2.70
N GLU A 57 -12.56 4.90 2.34
CA GLU A 57 -13.07 3.65 2.90
C GLU A 57 -12.64 2.50 1.99
N GLY A 58 -12.03 1.49 2.59
CA GLY A 58 -11.47 0.35 1.89
C GLY A 58 -12.08 -0.97 2.36
N LYS A 59 -11.60 -2.05 1.73
CA LYS A 59 -11.93 -3.41 2.13
C LYS A 59 -10.73 -4.34 1.97
N MET A 60 -10.71 -5.41 2.75
CA MET A 60 -9.72 -6.47 2.61
C MET A 60 -10.14 -7.47 1.53
N VAL A 61 -9.22 -7.80 0.63
CA VAL A 61 -9.47 -8.68 -0.52
C VAL A 61 -8.37 -9.71 -0.63
N MET A 62 -8.75 -10.99 -0.69
CA MET A 62 -7.85 -12.08 -1.08
C MET A 62 -7.55 -11.99 -2.57
N LEU A 63 -6.29 -12.17 -2.96
CA LEU A 63 -5.91 -12.26 -4.36
C LEU A 63 -6.15 -13.68 -4.86
N ASP A 64 -6.86 -13.83 -5.98
CA ASP A 64 -7.06 -15.13 -6.64
C ASP A 64 -5.73 -15.77 -7.06
N LYS A 65 -4.76 -14.92 -7.41
CA LYS A 65 -3.38 -15.29 -7.72
C LYS A 65 -2.42 -14.45 -6.87
N PRO A 66 -1.64 -15.06 -5.96
CA PRO A 66 -0.64 -14.34 -5.19
C PRO A 66 0.39 -13.66 -6.10
N LEU A 67 0.88 -12.49 -5.68
CA LEU A 67 1.90 -11.74 -6.39
C LEU A 67 3.26 -11.93 -5.74
N GLY A 68 4.29 -12.16 -6.54
CA GLY A 68 5.69 -12.13 -6.08
C GLY A 68 6.23 -10.70 -6.14
N VAL A 69 6.83 -10.23 -5.06
CA VAL A 69 7.59 -8.97 -5.05
C VAL A 69 9.04 -9.29 -5.37
N LEU A 70 9.51 -8.71 -6.46
CA LEU A 70 10.85 -8.91 -6.99
C LEU A 70 11.66 -7.64 -6.84
N ARG A 71 12.91 -7.78 -6.39
CA ARG A 71 13.90 -6.70 -6.40
C ARG A 71 14.84 -6.93 -7.59
N PRO A 72 14.96 -5.96 -8.52
CA PRO A 72 15.96 -6.03 -9.58
C PRO A 72 17.38 -6.14 -9.03
N GLY A 73 18.28 -6.68 -9.85
CA GLY A 73 19.70 -6.77 -9.54
C GLY A 73 20.36 -5.41 -9.39
N THR A 74 21.54 -5.41 -8.79
CA THR A 74 22.40 -4.22 -8.74
C THR A 74 23.11 -4.01 -10.08
N PRO A 75 23.74 -2.84 -10.31
CA PRO A 75 24.57 -2.62 -11.50
C PRO A 75 25.66 -3.68 -11.71
N ASP A 76 26.17 -4.26 -10.62
CA ASP A 76 27.22 -5.30 -10.65
C ASP A 76 26.67 -6.70 -11.03
N SER A 77 25.38 -6.95 -10.76
CA SER A 77 24.70 -8.23 -11.02
C SER A 77 23.31 -8.01 -11.65
N PRO A 78 23.20 -7.39 -12.83
CA PRO A 78 21.93 -6.92 -13.38
C PRO A 78 20.98 -8.07 -13.79
N SER A 79 21.51 -9.27 -13.99
CA SER A 79 20.75 -10.48 -14.33
C SER A 79 20.16 -11.22 -13.12
N GLU A 80 20.56 -10.84 -11.91
CA GLU A 80 20.02 -11.42 -10.68
C GLU A 80 18.75 -10.71 -10.26
N VAL A 81 17.71 -11.46 -9.90
CA VAL A 81 16.44 -10.91 -9.42
C VAL A 81 16.11 -11.60 -8.11
N THR A 82 15.91 -10.82 -7.06
CA THR A 82 15.68 -11.36 -5.71
C THR A 82 14.19 -11.39 -5.40
N ALA A 83 13.64 -12.55 -5.07
CA ALA A 83 12.32 -12.66 -4.46
C ALA A 83 12.39 -12.16 -3.01
N VAL A 84 11.64 -11.10 -2.70
CA VAL A 84 11.68 -10.45 -1.37
C VAL A 84 10.40 -10.65 -0.56
N ALA A 85 9.26 -10.77 -1.22
CA ALA A 85 7.99 -11.01 -0.55
C ALA A 85 6.97 -11.72 -1.46
N VAL A 86 5.93 -12.28 -0.83
CA VAL A 86 4.69 -12.71 -1.49
C VAL A 86 3.54 -11.88 -0.94
N VAL A 87 2.67 -11.42 -1.83
CA VAL A 87 1.42 -10.73 -1.49
C VAL A 87 0.26 -11.67 -1.78
N ARG A 88 -0.52 -12.01 -0.76
CA ARG A 88 -1.73 -12.84 -0.89
C ARG A 88 -3.02 -12.05 -0.72
N LYS A 89 -2.91 -10.87 -0.10
CA LYS A 89 -4.05 -10.02 0.26
C LYS A 89 -3.75 -8.57 -0.10
N LYS A 90 -4.80 -7.80 -0.39
CA LYS A 90 -4.72 -6.35 -0.57
C LYS A 90 -5.78 -5.62 0.23
N ILE A 91 -5.44 -4.42 0.69
CA ILE A 91 -6.41 -3.41 1.09
C ILE A 91 -6.77 -2.62 -0.16
N LEU A 92 -8.06 -2.59 -0.49
CA LEU A 92 -8.56 -1.98 -1.70
C LEU A 92 -9.43 -0.76 -1.39
N PHE A 93 -8.99 0.42 -1.82
CA PHE A 93 -9.70 1.69 -1.73
C PHE A 93 -10.22 2.10 -3.12
N LYS A 94 -11.46 1.69 -3.46
CA LYS A 94 -12.11 2.00 -4.75
C LYS A 94 -13.16 3.11 -4.67
N GLN A 95 -13.60 3.47 -3.46
CA GLN A 95 -14.62 4.48 -3.29
C GLN A 95 -14.04 5.87 -3.47
N ARG A 96 -14.86 6.82 -3.94
CA ARG A 96 -14.45 8.23 -4.07
C ARG A 96 -14.01 8.76 -2.70
N PRO A 97 -12.82 9.41 -2.59
CA PRO A 97 -12.37 10.00 -1.34
C PRO A 97 -13.36 11.04 -0.81
N ARG A 98 -13.62 11.02 0.49
CA ARG A 98 -14.51 11.96 1.17
C ARG A 98 -13.68 12.99 1.95
N PRO A 99 -13.96 14.29 1.84
CA PRO A 99 -13.37 15.27 2.73
C PRO A 99 -13.72 14.96 4.19
N ILE A 100 -12.75 15.10 5.09
CA ILE A 100 -13.02 15.08 6.52
C ILE A 100 -13.52 16.47 6.90
N VAL A 101 -14.83 16.59 7.15
CA VAL A 101 -15.39 17.82 7.70
C VAL A 101 -15.02 17.84 9.18
N ALA A 102 -14.12 18.74 9.58
CA ALA A 102 -14.00 19.09 10.98
C ALA A 102 -15.35 19.66 11.41
N ALA A 103 -16.04 18.98 12.34
CA ALA A 103 -17.18 19.59 13.00
C ALA A 103 -16.65 20.82 13.75
N GLY A 104 -16.78 22.00 13.14
CA GLY A 104 -16.54 23.25 13.83
C GLY A 104 -17.54 23.31 14.97
N SER A 105 -17.05 23.17 16.20
CA SER A 105 -17.79 23.61 17.38
C SER A 105 -17.97 25.12 17.25
N VAL A 106 -19.06 25.54 16.59
CA VAL A 106 -19.62 26.87 16.84
C VAL A 106 -20.36 26.74 18.16
N MET A 107 -19.60 26.90 19.25
CA MET A 107 -20.18 27.28 20.54
C MET A 107 -20.25 28.80 20.52
N SER A 108 -21.43 29.32 20.17
CA SER A 108 -21.89 30.65 20.57
C SER A 108 -22.74 30.50 21.83
#